data_AF-A0A8J5CBU1-F1
#
_entry.id   AF-A0A8J5CBU1-F1
#
_cell.length_a   1.000
_cell.length_b   1.000
_cell.length_c   1.000
_cell.angle_alpha   90.00
_cell.angle_beta   90.00
_cell.angle_gamma   90.00
#
_symmetry.space_group_name_H-M   'P 1'
#
loop_
_entity.id
_entity.type
_entity.pdbx_description
1 polymer ?
#
loop_
_entity_poly.entity_id
_entity_poly.type
_entity_poly.pdbx_seq_one_letter_code
_entity_poly.pdbx_strand_id
1 'polypeptide(L)'
;MTQHIQNMLVNGIEQWAPILSVRKAVVDFSSPNIAKEMHVGHLRSTIMGDTLARMLEFSNVEVLRRNHVGDWGTQFGMLIKYLFEQFPNWEDAGDQAIGDLQV
;
A
#
# COMPACT_ATOMS: atom_id res chain seq x y z
N MET A 1 -8.80 -35.72 5.02
CA MET A 1 -8.51 -35.16 3.68
C MET A 1 -9.75 -35.21 2.78
N THR A 2 -10.36 -36.39 2.56
CA THR A 2 -11.56 -36.55 1.70
C THR A 2 -12.74 -35.67 2.12
N GLN A 3 -13.03 -35.59 3.42
CA GLN A 3 -14.14 -34.76 3.93
C GLN A 3 -13.93 -33.25 3.69
N HIS A 4 -12.67 -32.76 3.78
CA HIS A 4 -12.39 -31.34 3.58
C HIS A 4 -12.51 -30.94 2.10
N ILE A 5 -12.05 -31.81 1.20
CA ILE A 5 -12.23 -31.61 -0.24
C ILE A 5 -13.71 -31.64 -0.59
N GLN A 6 -14.47 -32.59 -0.04
CA GLN A 6 -15.91 -32.68 -0.30
C GLN A 6 -16.67 -31.45 0.25
N ASN A 7 -16.34 -30.99 1.45
CA ASN A 7 -16.92 -29.77 2.02
C ASN A 7 -16.55 -28.54 1.19
N MET A 8 -15.34 -28.43 0.65
CA MET A 8 -14.96 -27.36 -0.28
C MET A 8 -15.77 -27.40 -1.57
N LEU A 9 -15.97 -28.57 -2.15
CA LEU A 9 -16.73 -28.72 -3.40
C LEU A 9 -18.21 -28.35 -3.22
N VAL A 10 -18.77 -28.58 -2.03
CA VAL A 10 -20.19 -28.31 -1.72
C VAL A 10 -20.41 -26.89 -1.19
N ASN A 11 -19.55 -26.41 -0.30
CA ASN A 11 -19.73 -25.14 0.42
C ASN A 11 -18.83 -24.01 -0.10
N GLY A 12 -17.98 -24.28 -1.09
CA GLY A 12 -17.03 -23.32 -1.67
C GLY A 12 -15.67 -23.27 -0.98
N ILE A 13 -14.72 -22.63 -1.65
CA ILE A 13 -13.32 -22.51 -1.19
C ILE A 13 -13.16 -21.64 0.06
N GLU A 14 -14.11 -20.76 0.34
CA GLU A 14 -14.09 -19.88 1.51
C GLU A 14 -14.09 -20.65 2.84
N GLN A 15 -14.68 -21.85 2.86
CA GLN A 15 -14.64 -22.73 4.05
C GLN A 15 -13.34 -23.53 4.18
N TRP A 16 -12.44 -23.46 3.21
CA TRP A 16 -11.13 -24.11 3.30
C TRP A 16 -10.18 -23.34 4.22
N ALA A 17 -10.32 -22.02 4.28
CA ALA A 17 -9.39 -21.18 5.01
C ALA A 17 -9.38 -21.55 6.51
N PRO A 18 -8.20 -21.65 7.14
CA PRO A 18 -8.12 -21.87 8.57
C PRO A 18 -8.71 -20.66 9.30
N ILE A 19 -9.60 -20.91 10.26
CA ILE A 19 -10.14 -19.85 11.11
C ILE A 19 -9.06 -19.48 12.12
N LEU A 20 -8.52 -18.27 11.98
CA LEU A 20 -7.52 -17.73 12.90
C LEU A 20 -8.21 -17.11 14.13
N SER A 21 -7.55 -17.18 15.28
CA SER A 21 -8.02 -16.49 16.50
C SER A 21 -7.84 -14.96 16.44
N VAL A 22 -7.06 -14.49 15.47
CA VAL A 22 -6.80 -13.07 15.22
C VAL A 22 -7.98 -12.46 14.49
N ARG A 23 -8.59 -11.42 15.07
CA ARG A 23 -9.71 -10.71 14.45
C ARG A 23 -9.29 -9.59 13.51
N LYS A 24 -8.18 -8.93 13.80
CA LYS A 24 -7.69 -7.77 13.06
C LYS A 24 -6.18 -7.78 12.93
N ALA A 25 -5.69 -7.47 11.75
CA ALA A 25 -4.26 -7.36 11.45
C ALA A 25 -3.97 -6.06 10.71
N VAL A 26 -2.79 -5.48 10.97
CA VAL A 26 -2.27 -4.34 10.20
C VAL A 26 -1.08 -4.86 9.40
N VAL A 27 -1.08 -4.61 8.09
CA VAL A 27 0.02 -4.97 7.21
C VAL A 27 0.57 -3.70 6.59
N ASP A 28 1.80 -3.38 6.93
CA ASP A 28 2.53 -2.22 6.40
C ASP A 28 3.52 -2.70 5.32
N PHE A 29 3.40 -2.15 4.12
CA PHE A 29 4.19 -2.56 2.96
C PHE A 29 4.29 -1.47 1.90
N SER A 30 5.14 -1.71 0.90
CA SER A 30 5.51 -0.77 -0.17
C SER A 30 6.42 0.35 0.35
N SER A 31 5.89 1.24 1.18
CA SER A 31 6.56 2.31 1.93
C SER A 31 7.73 2.98 1.18
N PRO A 32 7.53 3.49 -0.05
CA PRO A 32 8.56 4.21 -0.77
C PRO A 32 8.82 5.58 -0.13
N ASN A 33 10.01 6.14 -0.36
CA ASN A 33 10.33 7.51 0.05
C ASN A 33 9.85 8.49 -1.03
N ILE A 34 9.05 9.50 -0.65
CA ILE A 34 8.60 10.52 -1.61
C ILE A 34 9.81 11.26 -2.17
N ALA A 35 9.71 11.62 -3.46
CA ALA A 35 10.74 12.32 -4.23
C ALA A 35 12.07 11.55 -4.36
N LYS A 36 12.06 10.24 -4.08
CA LYS A 36 13.10 9.30 -4.51
C LYS A 36 12.48 8.26 -5.44
N GLU A 37 13.30 7.71 -6.33
CA GLU A 37 12.84 6.66 -7.23
C GLU A 37 12.40 5.40 -6.47
N MET A 38 11.26 4.85 -6.86
CA MET A 38 10.82 3.55 -6.36
C MET A 38 11.67 2.44 -7.02
N HIS A 39 12.57 1.85 -6.25
CA HIS A 39 13.38 0.71 -6.72
C HIS A 39 12.74 -0.66 -6.41
N VAL A 40 13.35 -1.72 -6.96
CA VAL A 40 12.92 -3.14 -6.82
C VAL A 40 12.77 -3.63 -5.37
N GLY A 41 13.41 -2.94 -4.41
CA GLY A 41 13.27 -3.22 -2.98
C GLY A 41 11.86 -2.94 -2.47
N HIS A 42 11.25 -1.82 -2.90
CA HIS A 42 9.86 -1.48 -2.58
C HIS A 42 8.89 -2.41 -3.31
N LEU A 43 9.20 -2.83 -4.54
CA LEU A 43 8.38 -3.78 -5.29
C LEU A 43 8.26 -5.13 -4.57
N ARG A 44 9.38 -5.64 -4.04
CA ARG A 44 9.38 -6.87 -3.24
C ARG A 44 8.47 -6.75 -2.02
N SER A 45 8.61 -5.67 -1.24
CA SER A 45 7.72 -5.42 -0.09
C SER A 45 6.26 -5.34 -0.52
N THR A 46 5.99 -4.69 -1.66
CA THR A 46 4.64 -4.55 -2.21
C THR A 46 3.99 -5.89 -2.51
N ILE A 47 4.69 -6.77 -3.23
CA ILE A 47 4.16 -8.10 -3.59
C ILE A 47 3.98 -8.97 -2.35
N MET A 48 4.96 -9.00 -1.45
CA MET A 48 4.90 -9.82 -0.23
C MET A 48 3.80 -9.34 0.72
N GLY A 49 3.69 -8.03 0.93
CA GLY A 49 2.69 -7.42 1.80
C GLY A 49 1.27 -7.64 1.29
N ASP A 50 1.04 -7.44 -0.02
CA ASP A 50 -0.29 -7.69 -0.59
C ASP A 50 -0.66 -9.18 -0.55
N THR A 51 0.30 -10.07 -0.79
CA THR A 51 0.07 -11.52 -0.68
C THR A 51 -0.32 -11.92 0.74
N LEU A 52 0.41 -11.43 1.75
CA LEU A 52 0.09 -11.68 3.16
C LEU A 52 -1.27 -11.12 3.56
N ALA A 53 -1.60 -9.90 3.11
CA ALA A 53 -2.90 -9.29 3.37
C ALA A 53 -4.05 -10.14 2.80
N ARG A 54 -3.92 -10.61 1.55
CA ARG A 54 -4.92 -11.50 0.93
C ARG A 54 -5.05 -12.84 1.66
N MET A 55 -3.95 -13.43 2.11
CA MET A 55 -3.99 -14.69 2.88
C MET A 55 -4.74 -14.53 4.21
N LEU A 56 -4.52 -13.41 4.90
CA LEU A 56 -5.20 -13.08 6.15
C LEU A 56 -6.70 -12.81 5.92
N GLU A 57 -7.05 -12.06 4.88
CA GLU A 57 -8.46 -11.84 4.48
C GLU A 57 -9.16 -13.14 4.11
N PHE A 58 -8.49 -14.01 3.37
CA PHE A 58 -9.00 -15.34 3.06
C PHE A 58 -9.32 -16.13 4.35
N SER A 59 -8.55 -15.89 5.42
CA SER A 59 -8.76 -16.49 6.75
C SER A 59 -9.76 -15.72 7.63
N ASN A 60 -10.60 -14.85 7.04
CA ASN A 60 -11.58 -14.00 7.70
C ASN A 60 -11.01 -13.00 8.72
N VAL A 61 -9.76 -12.59 8.57
CA VAL A 61 -9.16 -11.53 9.39
C VAL A 61 -9.47 -10.17 8.78
N GLU A 62 -9.88 -9.20 9.59
CA GLU A 62 -10.00 -7.80 9.16
C GLU A 62 -8.59 -7.22 8.94
N VAL A 63 -8.20 -6.98 7.68
CA VAL A 63 -6.86 -6.48 7.35
C VAL A 63 -6.87 -4.99 7.04
N LEU A 64 -6.10 -4.24 7.81
CA LEU A 64 -5.79 -2.84 7.54
C LEU A 64 -4.46 -2.74 6.80
N ARG A 65 -4.53 -2.45 5.49
CA ARG A 65 -3.32 -2.17 4.70
C ARG A 65 -2.83 -0.75 5.01
N ARG A 66 -1.53 -0.62 5.23
CA ARG A 66 -0.84 0.66 5.46
C ARG A 66 0.34 0.77 4.51
N ASN A 67 0.55 2.00 4.07
CA ASN A 67 1.70 2.39 3.29
C ASN A 67 2.39 3.49 4.09
N HIS A 68 3.39 3.13 4.87
CA HIS A 68 4.16 4.08 5.67
C HIS A 68 5.20 4.80 4.81
N VAL A 69 4.69 5.65 3.94
CA VAL A 69 5.47 6.40 2.96
C VAL A 69 6.47 7.33 3.66
N GLY A 70 7.69 7.44 3.12
CA GLY A 70 8.71 8.36 3.62
C GLY A 70 8.48 9.80 3.14
N ASP A 71 7.49 10.46 3.72
CA ASP A 71 7.04 11.84 3.40
C ASP A 71 7.58 12.91 4.37
N TRP A 72 8.34 12.50 5.40
CA TRP A 72 8.80 13.39 6.46
C TRP A 72 10.34 13.55 6.55
N GLY A 73 11.04 13.29 5.44
CA GLY A 73 12.50 13.34 5.41
C GLY A 73 13.08 14.73 5.09
N THR A 74 14.36 14.96 5.43
CA THR A 74 15.06 16.23 5.17
C THR A 74 15.18 16.59 3.69
N GLN A 75 14.99 15.61 2.79
CA GLN A 75 14.95 15.85 1.34
C GLN A 75 13.88 16.87 0.93
N PHE A 76 12.78 16.97 1.69
CA PHE A 76 11.73 17.95 1.41
C PHE A 76 12.23 19.39 1.55
N GLY A 77 13.14 19.68 2.47
CA GLY A 77 13.73 21.02 2.60
C GLY A 77 14.50 21.44 1.35
N MET A 78 15.24 20.51 0.74
CA MET A 78 15.97 20.75 -0.51
C MET A 78 15.01 20.97 -1.68
N LEU A 79 13.94 20.18 -1.76
CA LEU A 79 12.93 20.28 -2.82
C LEU A 79 12.12 21.57 -2.73
N ILE A 80 11.69 21.94 -1.53
CA ILE A 80 10.95 23.20 -1.30
C ILE A 80 11.82 24.40 -1.66
N LYS A 81 13.10 24.39 -1.27
CA LYS A 81 14.04 25.45 -1.66
C LYS A 81 14.16 25.53 -3.19
N TYR A 82 14.37 24.40 -3.85
CA TYR A 82 14.49 24.34 -5.31
C TYR A 82 13.22 24.84 -6.01
N LEU A 83 12.04 24.49 -5.49
CA LEU A 83 10.74 24.96 -5.98
C LEU A 83 10.67 26.50 -5.97
N PHE A 84 11.03 27.15 -4.86
CA PHE A 84 11.03 28.61 -4.77
C PHE A 84 12.05 29.28 -5.69
N GLU A 85 13.20 28.65 -5.93
CA GLU A 85 14.23 29.18 -6.84
C GLU A 85 13.80 29.07 -8.31
N GLN A 86 13.14 27.98 -8.70
CA GLN A 86 12.72 27.75 -10.09
C GLN A 86 11.36 28.37 -10.43
N PHE A 87 10.47 28.48 -9.46
CA PHE A 87 9.12 29.01 -9.61
C PHE A 87 8.86 30.13 -8.60
N PRO A 88 9.37 31.35 -8.86
CA PRO A 88 9.22 32.48 -7.94
C PRO A 88 7.75 32.86 -7.69
N ASN A 89 6.88 32.61 -8.69
CA ASN A 89 5.44 32.80 -8.63
C ASN A 89 4.71 31.46 -8.44
N TRP A 90 5.16 30.64 -7.50
CA TRP A 90 4.58 29.30 -7.25
C TRP A 90 3.08 29.34 -6.90
N GLU A 91 2.58 30.47 -6.36
CA GLU A 91 1.15 30.67 -6.09
C GLU A 91 0.31 30.70 -7.38
N ASP A 92 0.84 31.26 -8.48
CA ASP A 92 0.19 31.27 -9.79
C ASP A 92 0.20 29.87 -10.46
N ALA A 93 1.17 29.02 -10.09
CA ALA A 93 1.35 27.68 -10.65
C ALA A 93 0.48 26.60 -9.96
N GLY A 94 0.06 26.83 -8.70
CA GLY A 94 -0.74 25.88 -7.92
C GLY A 94 -2.10 25.56 -8.55
N ASP A 95 -2.73 26.54 -9.19
CA ASP A 95 -4.04 26.38 -9.84
C ASP A 95 -3.93 25.60 -11.17
N GLN A 96 -2.80 25.69 -11.89
CA GLN A 96 -2.56 24.92 -13.12
C GLN A 96 -2.13 23.47 -12.82
N ALA A 97 -1.29 23.25 -11.80
CA ALA A 97 -0.65 21.96 -11.57
C ALA A 97 -1.58 20.88 -10.96
N ILE A 98 -2.65 21.27 -10.26
CA ILE A 98 -3.61 20.30 -9.68
C ILE A 98 -4.60 19.79 -10.74
N GLY A 99 -4.89 20.58 -11.78
CA GLY A 99 -5.80 20.20 -12.86
C GLY A 99 -5.31 18.99 -13.67
N ASP A 100 -3.99 18.88 -13.89
CA ASP A 100 -3.38 17.82 -14.69
C ASP A 100 -3.28 16.47 -13.94
N LEU A 101 -3.46 16.47 -12.62
CA LEU A 101 -3.39 15.26 -11.77
C LEU A 101 -4.76 14.61 -11.52
N GLN A 102 -5.85 15.20 -12.02
CA GLN A 102 -7.23 14.72 -11.85
C GLN A 102 -7.82 14.05 -13.10
N VAL A 103 -6.97 13.57 -14.02
CA VAL A 103 -7.40 12.81 -15.21
C VAL A 103 -7.19 11.31 -15.02
#